data_AF-A0A538AA52-F1
#
_entry.id   AF-A0A538AA52-F1
#
_cell.length_a   1.000
_cell.length_b   1.000
_cell.length_c   1.000
_cell.angle_alpha   90.00
_cell.angle_beta   90.00
_cell.angle_gamma   90.00
#
_symmetry.space_group_name_H-M   'P 1'
#
loop_
_entity.id
_entity.type
_entity.pdbx_description
1 polymer ?
#
loop_
_entity_poly.entity_id
_entity_poly.type
_entity_poly.pdbx_seq_one_letter_code
_entity_poly.pdbx_strand_id
1 'polypeptide(L)'
;TWTWDGTNWTLQSPAHQPPQRFYSAADYDPGAGGVVVFGGASGGGDLNDTWVWAGGDWTQLSFADAPSPRESHGMTFDGADQRLLLFGGSARGVLENDTWSL
;
A
#
# COMPACT_ATOMS: atom_id res chain seq x y z
N THR A 1 -1.66 -11.93 7.29
CA THR A 1 -1.88 -10.54 7.80
C THR A 1 -2.10 -10.60 9.29
N TRP A 2 -1.69 -9.61 10.08
CA TRP A 2 -2.09 -9.50 11.48
C TRP A 2 -3.16 -8.43 11.65
N THR A 3 -4.17 -8.68 12.47
CA THR A 3 -5.19 -7.68 12.86
C THR A 3 -5.14 -7.47 14.36
N TRP A 4 -5.39 -6.24 14.80
CA TRP A 4 -5.50 -5.86 16.20
C TRP A 4 -6.95 -5.53 16.55
N ASP A 5 -7.48 -6.13 17.61
CA ASP A 5 -8.85 -5.90 18.07
C ASP A 5 -8.95 -4.85 19.20
N GLY A 6 -7.84 -4.19 19.55
CA GLY A 6 -7.74 -3.33 20.73
C GLY A 6 -7.03 -3.99 21.91
N THR A 7 -6.89 -5.31 21.93
CA THR A 7 -6.27 -6.07 23.03
C THR A 7 -5.36 -7.22 22.58
N ASN A 8 -5.65 -7.88 21.44
CA ASN A 8 -4.88 -9.00 20.92
C ASN A 8 -4.53 -8.84 19.45
N TRP A 9 -3.31 -9.28 19.11
CA TRP A 9 -2.88 -9.46 17.74
C TRP A 9 -3.28 -10.85 17.30
N THR A 10 -4.04 -10.95 16.20
CA THR A 10 -4.45 -12.21 15.61
C THR A 10 -3.84 -12.36 14.22
N LEU A 11 -3.12 -13.47 14.00
CA LEU A 11 -2.62 -13.82 12.68
C LEU A 11 -3.77 -14.37 11.85
N GLN A 12 -4.13 -13.64 10.80
CA GLN A 12 -5.12 -14.02 9.82
C GLN A 12 -4.51 -14.91 8.74
N SER A 13 -5.32 -15.85 8.23
CA SER A 13 -5.01 -16.71 7.08
C SER A 13 -5.97 -16.43 5.91
N PRO A 14 -5.85 -15.24 5.27
CA PRO A 14 -6.69 -14.88 4.13
C PRO A 14 -6.44 -15.78 2.91
N ALA A 15 -7.39 -15.82 1.98
CA ALA A 15 -7.24 -16.58 0.74
C ALA A 15 -6.23 -15.94 -0.22
N HIS A 16 -6.15 -14.61 -0.20
CA HIS A 16 -5.22 -13.84 -1.01
C HIS A 16 -4.27 -13.03 -0.13
N GLN A 17 -3.10 -12.72 -0.65
CA GLN A 17 -2.09 -11.95 0.06
C GLN A 17 -1.14 -11.25 -0.90
N PRO A 18 -0.68 -10.03 -0.57
CA PRO A 18 0.43 -9.43 -1.29
C PRO A 18 1.69 -10.29 -1.17
N PRO A 19 2.60 -10.25 -2.15
CA PRO A 19 3.93 -10.84 -1.98
C PRO A 19 4.64 -10.27 -0.76
N GLN A 20 5.56 -11.06 -0.19
CA GLN A 20 6.47 -10.62 0.87
C GLN A 20 7.16 -9.33 0.44
N ARG A 21 7.13 -8.30 1.27
CA ARG A 21 7.66 -6.98 0.93
C ARG A 21 8.20 -6.26 2.16
N PHE A 22 9.08 -5.29 1.93
CA PHE A 22 9.52 -4.32 2.94
C PHE A 22 9.51 -2.91 2.33
N TYR A 23 9.60 -1.87 3.16
CA TYR A 23 9.56 -0.47 2.74
C TYR A 23 8.34 -0.05 1.89
N SER A 24 7.23 -0.80 1.97
CA SER A 24 5.93 -0.40 1.44
C SER A 24 5.26 0.61 2.37
N ALA A 25 4.40 1.47 1.84
CA ALA A 25 3.52 2.31 2.63
C ALA A 25 2.10 1.73 2.69
N ALA A 26 1.40 2.01 3.78
CA ALA A 26 0.02 1.61 3.99
C ALA A 26 -0.76 2.72 4.69
N ASP A 27 -2.02 2.93 4.31
CA ASP A 27 -2.95 3.80 5.05
C ASP A 27 -4.41 3.33 4.85
N TYR A 28 -5.31 3.77 5.73
CA TYR A 28 -6.73 3.49 5.62
C TYR A 28 -7.41 4.46 4.66
N ASP A 29 -8.12 3.91 3.67
CA ASP A 29 -8.98 4.68 2.77
C ASP A 29 -10.46 4.30 3.01
N PRO A 30 -11.29 5.24 3.52
CA PRO A 30 -12.72 5.04 3.68
C PRO A 30 -13.45 4.70 2.36
N GLY A 31 -12.98 5.21 1.22
CA GLY A 31 -13.56 4.94 -0.10
C GLY A 31 -13.36 3.49 -0.54
N ALA A 32 -12.16 2.95 -0.29
CA ALA A 32 -11.86 1.52 -0.46
C ALA A 32 -12.44 0.63 0.66
N GLY A 33 -12.87 1.23 1.78
CA GLY A 33 -13.40 0.53 2.95
C GLY A 33 -12.37 -0.32 3.68
N GLY A 34 -11.07 0.02 3.58
CA GLY A 34 -10.00 -0.86 4.02
C GLY A 34 -8.61 -0.20 4.06
N VAL A 35 -7.61 -1.01 4.42
CA VAL A 35 -6.21 -0.57 4.39
C VAL A 35 -5.67 -0.79 2.99
N VAL A 36 -5.16 0.27 2.38
CA VAL A 36 -4.49 0.24 1.08
C VAL A 36 -2.99 0.13 1.32
N VAL A 37 -2.33 -0.76 0.59
CA VAL A 37 -0.87 -0.93 0.56
C VAL A 37 -0.40 -0.67 -0.86
N PHE A 38 0.67 0.11 -1.00
CA PHE A 38 1.33 0.33 -2.29
C PHE A 38 2.84 0.05 -2.22
N GLY A 39 3.36 -0.55 -3.28
CA GLY A 39 4.79 -0.65 -3.56
C GLY A 39 5.62 -1.36 -2.47
N GLY A 40 6.83 -0.86 -2.23
CA GLY A 40 7.86 -1.52 -1.45
C GLY A 40 8.76 -2.39 -2.33
N ALA A 41 9.60 -3.22 -1.72
CA ALA A 41 10.52 -4.11 -2.43
C ALA A 41 10.39 -5.57 -2.01
N SER A 42 10.62 -6.46 -2.96
CA SER A 42 10.60 -7.92 -2.80
C SER A 42 11.63 -8.57 -3.71
N GLY A 43 12.37 -9.56 -3.19
CA GLY A 43 13.30 -10.36 -4.01
C GLY A 43 14.36 -9.55 -4.78
N GLY A 44 14.71 -8.35 -4.31
CA GLY A 44 15.69 -7.46 -4.97
C GLY A 44 15.10 -6.52 -6.02
N GLY A 45 13.78 -6.40 -6.13
CA GLY A 45 13.12 -5.45 -7.02
C GLY A 45 11.99 -4.68 -6.34
N ASP A 46 11.80 -3.44 -6.77
CA ASP A 46 10.70 -2.59 -6.33
C ASP A 46 9.37 -3.08 -6.94
N LEU A 47 8.28 -2.82 -6.22
CA LEU A 47 6.91 -3.16 -6.58
C LEU A 47 6.11 -1.88 -6.86
N ASN A 48 5.09 -1.98 -7.71
CA ASN A 48 4.08 -0.94 -7.94
C ASN A 48 2.65 -1.49 -7.85
N ASP A 49 2.47 -2.64 -7.21
CA ASP A 49 1.14 -3.20 -7.00
C ASP A 49 0.42 -2.46 -5.86
N THR A 50 -0.89 -2.34 -6.01
CA THR A 50 -1.78 -1.80 -4.98
C THR A 50 -2.64 -2.95 -4.45
N TRP A 51 -2.72 -3.08 -3.14
CA TRP A 51 -3.53 -4.09 -2.47
C TRP A 51 -4.44 -3.45 -1.45
N VAL A 52 -5.67 -3.93 -1.33
CA VAL A 52 -6.64 -3.48 -0.32
C VAL A 52 -7.00 -4.64 0.61
N TRP A 53 -6.87 -4.41 1.91
CA TRP A 53 -7.38 -5.30 2.95
C TRP A 53 -8.76 -4.83 3.38
N ALA A 54 -9.78 -5.58 2.99
CA ALA A 54 -11.17 -5.31 3.35
C ALA A 54 -11.93 -6.63 3.53
N GLY A 55 -12.88 -6.67 4.47
CA GLY A 55 -13.71 -7.85 4.68
C GLY A 55 -12.95 -9.13 5.09
N GLY A 56 -11.71 -9.03 5.56
CA GLY A 56 -10.88 -10.16 5.99
C GLY A 56 -10.04 -10.82 4.89
N ASP A 57 -9.97 -10.25 3.69
CA ASP A 57 -9.13 -10.74 2.60
C ASP A 57 -8.40 -9.58 1.89
N TRP A 58 -7.37 -9.92 1.10
CA TRP A 58 -6.68 -8.95 0.25
C TRP A 58 -7.22 -8.97 -1.17
N THR A 59 -7.37 -7.80 -1.79
CA THR A 59 -7.69 -7.68 -3.22
C THR A 59 -6.61 -6.84 -3.90
N GLN A 60 -6.03 -7.35 -4.99
CA GLN A 60 -5.10 -6.58 -5.81
C GLN A 60 -5.89 -5.65 -6.73
N LEU A 61 -5.57 -4.36 -6.71
CA LEU A 61 -6.10 -3.39 -7.65
C LEU A 61 -5.14 -3.20 -8.82
N SER A 62 -5.70 -2.89 -10.00
CA SER A 62 -4.95 -2.62 -11.22
C SER A 62 -5.36 -1.26 -11.76
N PHE A 63 -4.34 -0.44 -12.06
CA PHE A 63 -4.50 0.89 -12.60
C PHE A 63 -3.67 1.00 -13.88
N ALA A 64 -4.21 1.68 -14.89
CA ALA A 64 -3.48 1.94 -16.13
C ALA A 64 -2.29 2.88 -15.87
N ASP A 65 -2.51 3.90 -15.04
CA ASP A 65 -1.55 4.94 -14.70
C ASP A 65 -1.16 4.84 -13.22
N ALA A 66 -0.40 3.80 -12.87
CA ALA A 66 0.16 3.64 -11.53
C ALA A 66 1.51 4.34 -11.39
N PRO A 67 1.91 4.77 -10.16
CA PRO A 67 3.28 5.20 -9.93
C PRO A 67 4.29 4.12 -10.34
N SER A 68 5.50 4.53 -10.72
CA SER A 68 6.59 3.60 -11.00
C SER A 68 6.90 2.73 -9.76
N PRO A 69 7.41 1.49 -9.95
CA PRO A 69 7.83 0.66 -8.83
C PRO A 69 8.81 1.39 -7.92
N ARG A 70 8.48 1.45 -6.62
CA ARG A 70 9.23 2.24 -5.65
C ARG A 70 9.06 1.74 -4.22
N GLU A 71 10.05 2.04 -3.41
CA GLU A 71 10.09 1.77 -1.97
C GLU A 71 10.34 3.05 -1.16
N SER A 72 10.16 2.99 0.16
CA SER A 72 10.48 4.07 1.11
C SER A 72 9.77 5.40 0.82
N HIS A 73 8.60 5.37 0.21
CA HIS A 73 7.74 6.53 -0.04
C HIS A 73 6.83 6.81 1.15
N GLY A 74 6.31 8.04 1.25
CA GLY A 74 5.25 8.39 2.18
C GLY A 74 3.87 8.15 1.56
N MET A 75 2.90 7.74 2.37
CA MET A 75 1.49 7.65 1.96
C MET A 75 0.58 8.14 3.09
N THR A 76 -0.46 8.91 2.75
CA THR A 76 -1.46 9.38 3.71
C THR A 76 -2.81 9.64 3.07
N PHE A 77 -3.91 9.42 3.79
CA PHE A 77 -5.25 9.80 3.37
C PHE A 77 -5.54 11.27 3.69
N ASP A 78 -5.87 12.05 2.66
CA ASP A 78 -6.39 13.40 2.78
C ASP A 78 -7.92 13.35 2.93
N GLY A 79 -8.38 13.58 4.16
CA GLY A 79 -9.80 13.61 4.48
C GLY A 79 -10.56 14.83 3.96
N ALA A 80 -9.89 15.93 3.60
CA ALA A 80 -10.56 17.09 3.01
C ALA A 80 -10.93 16.83 1.55
N ASP A 81 -10.00 16.23 0.79
CA ASP A 81 -10.16 15.95 -0.63
C ASP A 81 -10.61 14.51 -0.94
N GLN A 82 -10.69 13.64 0.09
CA GLN A 82 -11.10 12.24 0.01
C GLN A 82 -10.21 11.41 -0.94
N ARG A 83 -8.88 11.53 -0.78
CA ARG A 83 -7.89 10.85 -1.65
C ARG A 83 -6.71 10.33 -0.86
N LEU A 84 -6.11 9.23 -1.31
CA LEU A 84 -4.81 8.80 -0.82
C LEU A 84 -3.72 9.54 -1.57
N LEU A 85 -2.81 10.17 -0.84
CA LEU A 85 -1.64 10.84 -1.37
C LEU A 85 -0.41 9.97 -1.18
N LEU A 86 0.40 9.85 -2.22
CA LEU A 86 1.74 9.27 -2.18
C LEU A 86 2.76 10.34 -2.55
N PHE A 87 3.90 10.38 -1.86
CA PHE A 87 4.98 11.30 -2.20
C PHE A 87 6.35 10.63 -2.16
N GLY A 88 7.14 10.88 -3.21
CA GLY A 88 8.54 10.54 -3.31
C GLY A 88 8.84 9.05 -3.24
N GLY A 89 9.89 8.69 -2.48
CA GLY A 89 10.44 7.34 -2.38
C GLY A 89 11.69 7.15 -3.24
N SER A 90 12.08 5.89 -3.42
CA SER A 90 13.19 5.47 -4.26
C SER A 90 12.70 4.48 -5.31
N ALA A 91 12.93 4.77 -6.58
CA ALA A 91 12.70 3.86 -7.69
C ALA A 91 14.06 3.45 -8.28
N ARG A 92 14.44 2.18 -8.13
CA ARG A 92 15.73 1.64 -8.60
C ARG A 92 16.94 2.43 -8.08
N GLY A 93 16.87 2.91 -6.85
CA GLY A 93 17.92 3.71 -6.19
C GLY A 93 17.93 5.19 -6.57
N VAL A 94 16.95 5.66 -7.36
CA VAL A 94 16.78 7.08 -7.69
C VAL A 94 15.69 7.67 -6.80
N LEU A 95 16.01 8.77 -6.11
CA LEU A 95 15.03 9.48 -5.29
C LEU A 95 14.00 10.19 -6.17
N GLU A 96 12.74 9.98 -5.84
CA GLU A 96 11.59 10.61 -6.50
C GLU A 96 11.09 11.79 -5.66
N ASN A 97 10.50 12.78 -6.33
CA ASN A 97 9.90 13.96 -5.70
C ASN A 97 8.50 14.30 -6.26
N ASP A 98 7.87 13.33 -6.91
CA ASP A 98 6.52 13.41 -7.46
C ASP A 98 5.46 13.15 -6.37
N THR A 99 4.26 13.67 -6.62
CA THR A 99 3.06 13.40 -5.82
C THR A 99 2.04 12.65 -6.69
N TRP A 100 1.48 11.58 -6.15
CA TRP A 100 0.40 10.83 -6.75
C TRP A 100 -0.83 10.88 -5.85
N SER A 101 -2.03 10.81 -6.44
CA SER A 101 -3.26 10.63 -5.69
C SER A 101 -4.09 9.47 -6.24
N LEU A 102 -4.60 8.63 -5.35
CA LEU A 102 -5.64 7.63 -5.65
C LEU A 102 -7.01 8.15 -5.19
#